data_AF-A0A935TCP3-F1
#
_entry.id   AF-A0A935TCP3-F1
#
_cell.length_a   1.000
_cell.length_b   1.000
_cell.length_c   1.000
_cell.angle_alpha   90.00
_cell.angle_beta   90.00
_cell.angle_gamma   90.00
#
_symmetry.space_group_name_H-M   'P 1'
#
loop_
_entity.id
_entity.type
_entity.pdbx_description
1 polymer ?
#
loop_
_entity_poly.entity_id
_entity_poly.type
_entity_poly.pdbx_seq_one_letter_code
_entity_poly.pdbx_strand_id
1 'polypeptide(L)' 'MPGFALRALLGPLAGELLGSRRVVPKRLLETGFVFRHPTLESALAAELSR' A
#
# COMPACT_ATOMS: atom_id res chain seq x y z
N MET A 1 11.74 7.07 7.92
CA MET A 1 12.80 7.68 7.07
C MET A 1 12.31 9.04 6.56
N PRO A 2 13.15 10.09 6.53
CA PRO A 2 12.75 11.39 5.98
C PRO A 2 12.51 11.36 4.47
N GLY A 3 11.57 12.17 3.98
CA GLY A 3 11.22 12.23 2.56
C GLY A 3 12.35 12.71 1.65
N PHE A 4 13.22 13.62 2.12
CA PHE A 4 14.36 14.10 1.32
C PHE A 4 15.40 13.00 1.07
N ALA A 5 15.62 12.11 2.05
CA ALA A 5 16.54 10.99 1.91
C ALA A 5 16.05 10.03 0.82
N LEU A 6 14.75 9.75 0.79
CA LEU A 6 14.14 8.93 -0.26
C LEU A 6 14.24 9.58 -1.65
N ARG A 7 14.06 10.91 -1.76
CA ARG A 7 14.24 11.65 -3.02
C ARG A 7 15.68 11.61 -3.54
N ALA A 8 16.67 11.66 -2.65
CA ALA A 8 18.07 11.54 -3.02
C ALA A 8 18.43 10.13 -3.52
N LEU A 9 17.86 9.08 -2.91
CA LEU A 9 18.15 7.68 -3.26
C LEU A 9 17.37 7.19 -4.49
N LEU A 10 16.10 7.59 -4.63
CA LEU A 10 15.17 7.02 -5.62
C LEU A 10 14.75 8.02 -6.72
N GLY A 11 15.16 9.28 -6.62
CA GLY A 11 14.86 10.30 -7.62
C GLY A 11 13.34 10.48 -7.85
N PRO A 12 12.87 10.56 -9.11
CA PRO A 12 11.45 10.75 -9.43
C PRO A 12 10.50 9.71 -8.82
N LEU A 13 10.96 8.47 -8.62
CA LEU A 13 10.15 7.40 -8.01
C LEU A 13 9.74 7.72 -6.56
N ALA A 14 10.54 8.52 -5.85
CA ALA A 14 10.20 8.95 -4.49
C ALA A 14 8.89 9.73 -4.45
N GLY A 15 8.54 10.45 -5.52
CA GLY A 15 7.25 11.16 -5.61
C GLY A 15 6.06 10.20 -5.57
N GLU A 16 6.15 9.06 -6.26
CA GLU A 16 5.09 8.05 -6.27
C GLU A 16 4.94 7.34 -4.92
N LEU A 17 6.05 7.09 -4.23
CA LEU A 17 6.06 6.43 -2.92
C LEU A 17 5.64 7.35 -1.77
N LEU A 18 6.04 8.62 -1.84
CA LEU A 18 5.70 9.63 -0.82
C LEU A 18 4.30 10.23 -1.03
N GLY A 19 3.71 10.01 -2.20
CA GLY A 19 2.35 10.42 -2.51
C GLY A 19 1.32 9.62 -1.72
N SER A 20 0.15 10.21 -1.51
CA SER A 20 -1.02 9.53 -0.93
C SER A 20 -2.13 9.45 -1.96
N ARG A 21 -2.76 8.28 -2.05
CA ARG A 21 -3.91 8.03 -2.92
C ARG A 21 -4.96 7.26 -2.16
N ARG A 22 -6.17 7.80 -2.08
CA ARG A 22 -7.33 7.10 -1.50
C ARG A 22 -8.00 6.26 -2.58
N VAL A 23 -7.59 5.00 -2.70
CA VAL A 23 -8.14 4.05 -3.68
C VAL A 23 -9.30 3.27 -3.07
N VAL A 24 -10.41 3.16 -3.81
CA VAL A 24 -11.58 2.36 -3.41
C VAL A 24 -11.76 1.21 -4.40
N PRO A 25 -11.75 -0.07 -3.96
CA PRO A 25 -11.71 -1.23 -4.85
C PRO A 25 -13.08 -1.61 -5.44
N LYS A 26 -13.85 -0.63 -5.93
CA LYS A 26 -15.25 -0.81 -6.35
C LYS A 26 -15.46 -1.96 -7.34
N ARG A 27 -14.64 -2.02 -8.40
CA ARG A 27 -14.77 -3.05 -9.45
C ARG A 27 -14.50 -4.47 -8.92
N LEU A 28 -13.52 -4.63 -8.03
CA LEU A 28 -13.21 -5.93 -7.43
C LEU A 28 -14.40 -6.45 -6.62
N LEU A 29 -15.03 -5.58 -5.83
CA LEU A 29 -16.20 -5.93 -5.04
C LEU A 29 -17.41 -6.27 -5.93
N GLU A 30 -17.63 -5.50 -6.99
CA GLU A 30 -18.72 -5.74 -7.96
C GLU A 30 -18.58 -7.08 -8.70
N THR A 31 -17.35 -7.53 -8.95
CA THR A 31 -17.08 -8.83 -9.60
C THR A 31 -17.09 -10.01 -8.62
N GLY A 32 -17.41 -9.79 -7.34
CA GLY A 32 -17.42 -10.83 -6.32
C GLY A 32 -16.03 -11.27 -5.85
N PHE A 33 -14.98 -10.46 -6.06
CA PHE A 33 -13.65 -10.76 -5.54
C PHE A 33 -13.65 -10.69 -4.00
N VAL A 34 -13.15 -11.75 -3.35
CA VAL A 34 -13.06 -11.83 -1.89
C VAL A 34 -11.60 -11.66 -1.47
N PHE A 35 -11.35 -10.62 -0.66
CA PHE A 35 -10.02 -10.38 -0.10
C PHE A 35 -9.67 -11.42 0.96
N ARG A 36 -8.52 -12.08 0.82
CA ARG A 36 -7.97 -12.97 1.85
C ARG A 36 -7.69 -12.23 3.17
N HIS A 37 -7.17 -11.00 3.06
CA HIS A 37 -6.91 -10.10 4.18
C HIS A 37 -7.62 -8.76 3.91
N PRO A 38 -8.87 -8.57 4.38
CA PRO A 38 -9.65 -7.37 4.07
C PRO A 38 -9.22 -6.14 4.86
N THR A 39 -8.42 -6.31 5.92
CA THR A 39 -7.88 -5.22 6.73
C THR A 39 -6.36 -5.25 6.77
N LEU A 40 -5.76 -4.09 7.03
CA LEU A 40 -4.31 -3.96 7.13
C LEU A 40 -3.74 -4.79 8.27
N GLU A 41 -4.43 -4.81 9.41
CA GLU A 41 -4.03 -5.56 10.60
C GLU A 41 -3.96 -7.06 10.31
N SER A 42 -4.96 -7.59 9.58
CA SER A 42 -4.97 -9.01 9.19
C SER A 42 -3.80 -9.34 8.26
N ALA A 43 -3.49 -8.47 7.30
CA ALA A 43 -2.38 -8.67 6.38
C ALA A 43 -1.02 -8.60 7.11
N LEU A 44 -0.82 -7.60 7.97
CA LEU A 44 0.43 -7.45 8.74
C LEU A 44 0.64 -8.61 9.70
N ALA A 45 -0.41 -9.07 10.39
CA ALA A 45 -0.34 -10.23 11.26
C ALA A 45 0.02 -11.51 10.49
N ALA A 46 -0.40 -11.66 9.23
CA ALA A 46 -0.04 -12.83 8.42
C ALA A 46 1.43 -12.80 7.96
N GLU A 47 1.95 -11.63 7.59
CA GLU A 47 3.27 -11.52 6.95
C GLU A 47 4.43 -11.25 7.93
N LEU A 48 4.17 -10.60 9.08
CA LEU A 48 5.21 -10.13 10.01
C LEU A 48 5.25 -10.87 11.35
N SER A 49 4.41 -11.90 11.56
CA SER A 49 4.32 -12.62 12.84
C SER A 49 5.42 -13.68 13.06
N ARG A 50 6.62 -13.48 12.49
CA ARG A 50 7.76 -14.41 12.64
C ARG A 50 8.95 -13.76 13.33
#